data_AF-A0A8S9K7I7-F1
#
_entry.id   AF-A0A8S9K7I7-F1
#
_cell.length_a   1.000
_cell.length_b   1.000
_cell.length_c   1.000
_cell.angle_alpha   90.00
_cell.angle_beta   90.00
_cell.angle_gamma   90.00
#
_symmetry.space_group_name_H-M   'P 1'
#
loop_
_entity.id
_entity.type
_entity.pdbx_description
1 polymer ?
#
loop_
_entity_poly.entity_id
_entity_poly.type
_entity_poly.pdbx_seq_one_letter_code
_entity_poly.pdbx_strand_id
1 'polypeptide(L)'
;MALEALAGITNDLITRSWKASTRAYNTDHFHKEEERETVVVAFAPSFSEKDWIAPENKSPFGETKMKRAQFPCMRSIGNDVDATVNESFLKNFQVLTSPTTSFCDYDDLRDKKHVLRSS
;
A
#
# COMPACT_ATOMS: atom_id res chain seq x y z
N MET A 1 0.17 16.43 -20.85
CA MET A 1 0.77 15.79 -22.05
C MET A 1 2.10 15.09 -21.79
N ALA A 2 3.25 15.77 -21.58
CA ALA A 2 4.54 15.06 -21.45
C ALA A 2 4.63 14.14 -20.22
N LEU A 3 4.13 14.59 -19.06
CA LEU A 3 4.12 13.79 -17.82
C LEU A 3 3.14 12.61 -17.89
N GLU A 4 1.96 12.82 -18.48
CA GLU A 4 0.95 11.76 -18.64
C GLU A 4 1.43 10.65 -19.56
N ALA A 5 2.11 10.99 -20.66
CA ALA A 5 2.68 9.99 -21.56
C ALA A 5 3.83 9.19 -20.92
N LEU A 6 4.55 9.79 -19.96
CA LEU A 6 5.68 9.15 -19.29
C LEU A 6 5.25 8.30 -18.09
N ALA A 7 4.42 8.87 -17.21
CA ALA A 7 4.06 8.27 -15.92
C ALA A 7 2.68 7.59 -15.93
N GLY A 8 1.87 7.79 -16.98
CA GLY A 8 0.53 7.23 -17.09
C GLY A 8 -0.48 7.82 -16.10
N ILE A 9 -0.17 8.94 -15.45
CA ILE A 9 -1.02 9.61 -14.44
C ILE A 9 -1.41 11.02 -14.90
N THR A 10 -2.68 11.37 -14.70
CA THR A 10 -3.22 12.69 -15.04
C THR A 10 -3.16 13.66 -13.87
N ASN A 11 -3.21 14.96 -14.16
CA ASN A 11 -3.28 15.98 -13.11
C ASN A 11 -4.53 15.84 -12.22
N ASP A 12 -5.64 15.36 -12.79
CA ASP A 12 -6.86 15.04 -12.05
C ASP A 12 -6.60 13.94 -11.03
N LEU A 13 -5.95 12.84 -11.44
CA LEU A 13 -5.62 11.74 -10.55
C LEU A 13 -4.68 12.20 -9.43
N ILE A 14 -3.65 12.99 -9.75
CA ILE A 14 -2.72 13.56 -8.75
C ILE A 14 -3.49 14.39 -7.71
N THR A 15 -4.41 15.24 -8.17
CA THR A 15 -5.21 16.11 -7.30
C THR A 15 -6.12 15.30 -6.37
N ARG A 16 -6.76 14.26 -6.90
CA ARG A 16 -7.61 13.36 -6.12
C ARG A 16 -6.81 12.55 -5.11
N SER A 17 -5.67 11.99 -5.52
CA SER A 17 -4.75 11.29 -4.62
C SER A 17 -4.31 12.18 -3.46
N TRP A 18 -3.94 13.43 -3.72
CA TRP A 18 -3.54 14.36 -2.65
C TRP A 18 -4.68 14.68 -1.67
N LYS A 19 -5.90 14.89 -2.17
CA LYS A 19 -7.08 15.11 -1.33
C LYS A 19 -7.37 13.89 -0.45
N ALA A 20 -7.30 12.68 -1.01
CA ALA A 20 -7.47 11.45 -0.26
C ALA A 20 -6.38 11.26 0.79
N SER A 21 -5.10 11.53 0.46
CA SER A 21 -3.98 11.51 1.43
C SER A 21 -4.20 12.49 2.58
N THR A 22 -4.69 13.69 2.30
CA THR A 22 -5.01 14.67 3.35
C THR A 22 -6.12 14.17 4.28
N ARG A 23 -7.13 13.49 3.74
CA ARG A 23 -8.23 12.93 4.54
C ARG A 23 -7.80 11.74 5.39
N ALA A 24 -6.85 10.93 4.90
CA ALA A 24 -6.35 9.76 5.61
C ALA A 24 -5.71 10.08 6.98
N TYR A 25 -5.29 11.33 7.22
CA TYR A 25 -4.82 11.78 8.54
C TYR A 25 -5.86 11.59 9.66
N ASN A 26 -7.15 11.59 9.33
CA ASN A 26 -8.24 11.51 10.31
C ASN A 26 -8.98 10.17 10.28
N THR A 27 -8.40 9.15 9.65
CA THR A 27 -9.00 7.81 9.53
C THR A 27 -8.16 6.76 10.26
N ASP A 28 -8.80 5.66 10.64
CA ASP A 28 -8.08 4.49 11.16
C ASP A 28 -7.49 3.68 10.00
N HIS A 29 -6.17 3.50 10.00
CA HIS A 29 -5.35 2.80 9.00
C HIS A 29 -5.36 3.36 7.55
N PHE A 30 -6.53 3.57 6.94
CA PHE A 30 -6.66 4.05 5.57
C PHE A 30 -7.98 4.78 5.29
N HIS A 31 -7.97 5.59 4.24
CA HIS A 31 -9.12 6.26 3.64
C HIS A 31 -9.32 5.77 2.21
N LYS A 32 -10.57 5.53 1.82
CA LYS A 32 -10.93 5.09 0.47
C LYS A 32 -11.85 6.12 -0.18
N GLU A 33 -11.55 6.47 -1.44
CA GLU A 33 -12.43 7.24 -2.30
C GLU A 33 -12.69 6.49 -3.60
N GLU A 34 -13.96 6.29 -3.93
CA GLU A 34 -14.38 5.65 -5.18
C GLU A 34 -15.10 6.69 -6.02
N GLU A 35 -14.54 7.00 -7.19
CA GLU A 35 -15.11 7.96 -8.13
C GLU A 35 -14.93 7.47 -9.56
N ARG A 36 -16.06 7.29 -10.26
CA ARG A 36 -16.14 6.78 -11.63
C ARG A 36 -15.45 5.41 -11.76
N GLU A 37 -14.36 5.36 -12.53
CA GLU A 37 -13.59 4.14 -12.83
C GLU A 37 -12.31 4.05 -11.98
N THR A 38 -12.13 4.93 -11.00
CA THR A 38 -10.95 4.96 -10.14
C THR A 38 -11.32 4.77 -8.68
N VAL A 39 -10.57 3.90 -8.00
CA VAL A 39 -10.55 3.80 -6.54
C VAL A 39 -9.21 4.31 -6.07
N VAL A 40 -9.22 5.33 -5.22
CA VAL A 40 -8.04 5.85 -4.53
C VAL A 40 -8.05 5.33 -3.10
N VAL A 41 -7.00 4.62 -2.73
CA VAL A 41 -6.73 4.22 -1.34
C VAL A 41 -5.57 5.06 -0.83
N ALA A 42 -5.79 5.78 0.25
CA ALA A 42 -4.79 6.58 0.93
C ALA A 42 -4.55 6.02 2.34
N PHE A 43 -3.29 5.87 2.76
CA PHE A 43 -2.94 5.31 4.05
C PHE A 43 -2.74 6.41 5.09
N ALA A 44 -3.22 6.18 6.31
CA ALA A 44 -3.04 7.11 7.42
C ALA A 44 -1.54 7.20 7.77
N PRO A 45 -0.94 8.40 7.79
CA PRO A 45 0.47 8.55 8.16
C PRO A 45 0.66 8.43 9.67
N SER A 46 1.86 8.00 10.09
CA SER A 46 2.28 8.08 11.49
C SER A 46 3.56 8.90 11.65
N PHE A 47 3.62 9.63 12.75
CA PHE A 47 4.76 10.46 13.17
C PHE A 47 5.38 9.96 14.48
N SER A 48 5.00 8.77 14.95
CA SER A 48 5.64 8.15 16.11
C SER A 48 6.93 7.47 15.69
N GLU A 49 8.01 7.66 16.46
CA GLU A 49 9.34 7.08 16.17
C GLU A 49 9.30 5.57 15.90
N LYS A 50 8.51 4.82 16.70
CA LYS A 50 8.35 3.37 16.57
C LYS A 50 7.81 2.92 15.20
N ASP A 51 7.06 3.80 14.52
CA ASP A 51 6.47 3.53 13.21
C ASP A 51 7.43 3.85 12.06
N TRP A 52 8.58 4.45 12.37
CA TRP A 52 9.70 4.70 11.46
C TRP A 52 10.84 3.71 11.68
N ILE A 53 11.20 3.43 12.94
CA ILE A 53 12.25 2.48 13.31
C ILE A 53 11.70 1.56 14.41
N ALA A 54 11.58 0.27 14.11
CA ALA A 54 10.99 -0.69 15.05
C ALA A 54 11.89 -0.80 16.29
N PRO A 55 11.36 -0.65 17.52
CA PRO A 55 12.17 -0.63 18.74
C PRO A 55 13.02 -1.88 18.96
N GLU A 56 12.55 -3.03 18.50
CA GLU A 56 13.23 -4.32 18.58
C GLU A 56 14.24 -4.58 17.46
N ASN A 57 14.25 -3.73 16.42
CA ASN A 57 15.18 -3.86 15.29
C ASN A 57 16.55 -3.32 15.69
N LYS A 58 17.58 -4.17 15.53
CA LYS A 58 18.97 -3.84 15.88
C LYS A 58 19.79 -3.34 14.69
N SER A 59 19.21 -3.35 13.49
CA SER A 59 19.85 -2.88 12.27
C SER A 59 19.94 -1.35 12.29
N PRO A 60 21.05 -0.75 11.84
CA PRO A 60 21.27 0.70 11.94
C PRO A 60 20.23 1.58 11.22
N PHE A 61 19.52 1.04 10.23
CA PHE A 61 18.53 1.75 9.44
C PHE A 61 17.10 1.16 9.60
N GLY A 62 16.88 0.34 10.63
CA GLY A 62 15.60 -0.32 10.87
C GLY A 62 15.19 -1.29 9.75
N GLU A 63 16.16 -1.80 9.01
CA GLU A 63 15.94 -2.61 7.83
C GLU A 63 15.75 -4.10 8.14
N THR A 64 15.00 -4.77 7.28
CA THR A 64 14.73 -6.22 7.35
C THR A 64 14.59 -6.82 5.94
N LYS A 65 14.92 -8.11 5.80
CA LYS A 65 14.73 -8.83 4.53
C LYS A 65 13.26 -9.21 4.35
N MET A 66 12.74 -9.06 3.14
CA MET A 66 11.40 -9.51 2.80
C MET A 66 11.32 -11.05 2.80
N LYS A 67 10.18 -11.60 3.27
CA LYS A 67 9.94 -13.04 3.22
C LYS A 67 9.63 -13.46 1.77
N ARG A 68 10.52 -14.24 1.15
CA ARG A 68 10.36 -14.75 -0.23
C ARG A 68 9.03 -15.45 -0.49
N ALA A 69 8.50 -16.19 0.48
CA ALA A 69 7.21 -16.87 0.35
C ALA A 69 6.03 -15.90 0.16
N GLN A 70 6.12 -14.68 0.71
CA GLN A 70 5.09 -13.65 0.58
C GLN A 70 5.38 -12.72 -0.62
N PHE A 71 6.66 -12.48 -0.92
CA PHE A 71 7.10 -11.54 -1.97
C PHE A 71 8.09 -12.23 -2.93
N PRO A 72 7.63 -13.19 -3.75
CA PRO A 72 8.52 -14.07 -4.52
C PRO A 72 9.32 -13.34 -5.61
N CYS A 73 8.80 -12.20 -6.10
CA CYS A 73 9.42 -11.40 -7.14
C CYS A 73 10.36 -10.31 -6.59
N MET A 74 10.29 -9.99 -5.29
CA MET A 74 11.11 -8.94 -4.68
C MET A 74 12.51 -9.48 -4.33
N ARG A 75 13.22 -9.94 -5.35
CA ARG A 75 14.57 -10.50 -5.25
C ARG A 75 15.32 -10.33 -6.57
N SER A 76 16.65 -10.35 -6.50
CA SER A 76 17.46 -10.58 -7.70
C SER A 76 17.39 -12.05 -8.08
N ILE A 77 16.94 -12.36 -9.29
CA ILE A 77 16.84 -13.76 -9.76
C ILE A 77 18.24 -14.39 -9.89
N GLY A 78 19.19 -13.66 -10.47
CA GLY A 78 20.55 -14.17 -10.73
C GLY A 78 21.40 -14.30 -9.47
N ASN A 79 21.28 -13.34 -8.54
CA ASN A 79 22.07 -13.35 -7.31
C ASN A 79 21.38 -14.09 -6.14
N ASP A 80 20.12 -14.49 -6.34
CA ASP A 80 19.23 -15.09 -5.33
C ASP A 80 19.15 -14.32 -3.99
N VAL A 81 19.26 -12.99 -4.05
CA VAL A 81 19.19 -12.10 -2.87
C VAL A 81 17.82 -11.46 -2.78
N ASP A 82 17.14 -11.65 -1.65
CA ASP A 82 15.87 -11.02 -1.34
C ASP A 82 16.02 -9.51 -1.10
N ALA A 83 15.00 -8.74 -1.45
CA ALA A 83 14.96 -7.31 -1.19
C ALA A 83 14.92 -7.00 0.32
N THR A 84 15.43 -5.84 0.66
CA THR A 84 15.44 -5.29 2.03
C THR A 84 14.53 -4.07 2.08
N VAL A 85 13.72 -3.97 3.13
CA VAL A 85 12.78 -2.87 3.37
C VAL A 85 12.84 -2.40 4.82
N ASN A 86 12.21 -1.27 5.12
CA ASN A 86 12.01 -0.84 6.51
C ASN A 86 11.03 -1.79 7.24
N GLU A 87 11.41 -2.25 8.44
CA GLU A 87 10.60 -3.21 9.19
C GLU A 87 9.27 -2.63 9.71
N SER A 88 9.28 -1.39 10.21
CA SER A 88 8.07 -0.74 10.73
C SER A 88 7.03 -0.55 9.62
N PHE A 89 7.45 -0.15 8.43
CA PHE A 89 6.55 0.00 7.28
C PHE A 89 5.97 -1.36 6.84
N LEU A 90 6.79 -2.42 6.84
CA LEU A 90 6.31 -3.77 6.55
C LEU A 90 5.30 -4.27 7.60
N LYS A 91 5.53 -3.99 8.88
CA LYS A 91 4.59 -4.33 9.97
C LYS A 91 3.26 -3.57 9.82
N ASN A 92 3.31 -2.28 9.51
CA ASN A 92 2.10 -1.49 9.25
C ASN A 92 1.32 -2.05 8.06
N PHE A 93 2.01 -2.46 6.98
CA PHE A 93 1.37 -3.12 5.84
C PHE A 93 0.73 -4.48 6.22
N GLN A 94 1.37 -5.25 7.10
CA GLN A 94 0.81 -6.52 7.58
C GLN A 94 -0.43 -6.33 8.47
N VAL A 95 -0.43 -5.31 9.34
CA VAL A 95 -1.63 -4.94 10.12
C VAL A 95 -2.74 -4.53 9.16
N LEU A 96 -2.43 -3.67 8.19
CA LEU A 96 -3.37 -3.22 7.18
C LEU A 96 -3.96 -4.36 6.35
N THR A 97 -3.20 -5.42 6.04
CA THR A 97 -3.68 -6.57 5.24
C THR A 97 -4.22 -7.72 6.09
N SER A 98 -4.26 -7.54 7.41
CA SER A 98 -4.84 -8.53 8.30
C SER A 98 -6.38 -8.52 8.19
N PRO A 99 -7.06 -9.61 8.58
CA PRO A 99 -8.52 -9.67 8.55
C PRO A 99 -9.23 -8.62 9.44
N THR A 100 -8.50 -7.90 10.30
CA THR A 100 -9.09 -6.96 11.26
C THR A 100 -9.37 -5.57 10.66
N THR A 101 -8.78 -5.23 9.53
CA THR A 101 -8.86 -3.86 8.94
C THR A 101 -9.84 -3.76 7.77
N SER A 102 -10.55 -4.83 7.41
CA SER A 102 -11.45 -4.93 6.23
C SER A 102 -10.82 -4.57 4.87
N PHE A 103 -9.51 -4.26 4.84
CA PHE A 103 -8.84 -3.73 3.65
C PHE A 103 -8.87 -4.73 2.49
N CYS A 104 -8.61 -6.00 2.79
CA CYS A 104 -8.61 -7.07 1.78
C CYS A 104 -10.03 -7.51 1.36
N ASP A 105 -11.05 -7.24 2.16
CA ASP A 105 -12.45 -7.59 1.82
C ASP A 105 -12.98 -6.80 0.60
N TYR A 106 -12.31 -5.69 0.25
CA TYR A 106 -12.68 -4.84 -0.87
C TYR A 106 -12.29 -5.41 -2.23
N ASP A 107 -11.19 -6.18 -2.34
CA ASP A 107 -10.81 -6.79 -3.61
C ASP A 107 -11.81 -7.92 -3.99
N ASP A 108 -12.28 -8.68 -3.00
CA ASP A 108 -13.25 -9.77 -3.16
C ASP A 108 -14.64 -9.29 -3.65
N LEU A 109 -15.05 -8.07 -3.31
CA LEU A 109 -16.36 -7.52 -3.73
C LEU A 109 -16.36 -7.06 -5.19
N ARG A 110 -15.20 -6.73 -5.77
CA ARG A 110 -15.09 -6.34 -7.18
C ARG A 110 -15.20 -7.53 -8.11
N ASP A 111 -14.59 -8.66 -7.75
CA ASP A 111 -14.72 -9.92 -8.49
C ASP A 111 -16.18 -10.39 -8.56
N LYS A 112 -16.92 -10.29 -7.45
CA LYS A 112 -18.35 -10.65 -7.41
C LYS A 112 -19.23 -9.75 -8.27
N LYS A 113 -18.95 -8.44 -8.35
CA LYS A 113 -19.72 -7.51 -9.22
C LYS A 113 -19.45 -7.73 -10.72
N HIS A 114 -18.25 -8.19 -11.09
CA HIS A 114 -17.95 -8.55 -12.49
C HIS A 114 -18.66 -9.83 -12.93
N VAL A 115 -18.75 -10.84 -12.05
CA VAL A 115 -19.49 -12.08 -12.32
C VAL A 115 -20.99 -11.83 -12.47
N LEU A 116 -21.58 -10.95 -11.65
CA LEU A 116 -23.02 -10.66 -11.72
C LEU A 116 -23.44 -9.78 -12.91
N ARG A 117 -22.50 -9.08 -13.56
CA ARG A 117 -22.76 -8.27 -14.77
C ARG A 117 -22.58 -9.04 -16.08
N SER A 118 -22.12 -10.29 -16.01
CA SER A 118 -21.87 -11.17 -17.16
C SER A 118 -22.85 -12.35 -17.25
N SER A 119 -23.94 -12.33 -16.46
CA SER A 119 -25.03 -13.31 -16.46
C SER A 119 -26.34 -12.69 -16.95
#